data_AF-E3SAC4-F1
#
_entry.id   AF-E3SAC4-F1
#
_cell.length_a   1.000
_cell.length_b   1.000
_cell.length_c   1.000
_cell.angle_alpha   90.00
_cell.angle_beta   90.00
_cell.angle_gamma   90.00
#
_symmetry.space_group_name_H-M   'P 1'
#
loop_
_entity.id
_entity.type
_entity.pdbx_description
1 polymer ?
#
loop_
_entity_poly.entity_id
_entity_poly.type
_entity_poly.pdbx_seq_one_letter_code
_entity_poly.pdbx_strand_id
1 'polypeptide(L)'
;MPSVQAAPKKNSMPAKNWIELDCWVADVTVDGRLVDSNPELKYDWQLTVQTCQSNYKGLANYDNGKGRCVSINPDGLSGPQWWANCVKQAANGWYDVDPSTGNIVIKHNGYKSSKAEGRGYAYSG
;
A
#
# COMPACT_ATOMS: atom_id res chain seq x y z
N MET A 1 28.56 14.01 -2.50
CA MET A 1 27.19 13.93 -1.94
C MET A 1 26.25 14.47 -3.01
N PRO A 2 25.45 13.63 -3.72
CA PRO A 2 24.48 14.18 -4.63
C PRO A 2 23.28 14.71 -3.83
N SER A 3 23.13 16.03 -3.86
CA SER A 3 21.86 16.77 -3.95
C SER A 3 20.67 16.20 -3.19
N VAL A 4 20.30 16.86 -2.10
CA VAL A 4 18.96 16.81 -1.49
C VAL A 4 17.96 17.25 -2.56
N GLN A 5 17.47 16.30 -3.37
CA GLN A 5 16.46 16.57 -4.38
C GLN A 5 15.21 16.96 -3.61
N ALA A 6 14.91 18.26 -3.61
CA ALA A 6 13.77 18.82 -2.91
C ALA A 6 12.52 18.02 -3.27
N ALA A 7 11.84 17.49 -2.26
CA ALA A 7 10.60 16.77 -2.46
C ALA A 7 9.67 17.57 -3.40
N PRO A 8 9.12 16.93 -4.44
CA PRO A 8 8.28 17.62 -5.40
C PRO A 8 7.11 18.29 -4.68
N LYS A 9 6.96 19.60 -4.87
CA LYS A 9 5.82 20.34 -4.34
C LYS A 9 4.56 19.79 -5.02
N LYS A 10 3.48 19.60 -4.25
CA LYS A 10 2.18 19.07 -4.73
C LYS A 10 1.68 19.65 -6.07
N ASN A 11 2.04 20.89 -6.37
CA ASN A 11 1.62 21.63 -7.56
C ASN A 11 2.38 21.29 -8.84
N SER A 12 3.45 20.49 -8.78
CA SER A 12 4.21 20.04 -9.96
C SER A 12 3.90 18.59 -10.36
N MET A 13 3.04 17.88 -9.61
CA MET A 13 2.67 16.50 -9.94
C MET A 13 1.50 16.45 -10.91
N PRO A 14 1.46 15.46 -11.83
CA PRO A 14 0.28 15.17 -12.63
C PRO A 14 -0.97 15.02 -11.76
N ALA A 15 -2.10 15.48 -12.26
CA ALA A 15 -3.36 15.37 -11.55
C ALA A 15 -3.67 13.89 -11.22
N LYS A 16 -4.08 13.64 -9.98
CA LYS A 16 -4.37 12.30 -9.41
C LYS A 16 -3.15 11.41 -9.16
N ASN A 17 -1.93 11.93 -9.30
CA ASN A 17 -0.73 11.25 -8.82
C ASN A 17 -0.42 11.60 -7.37
N TRP A 18 0.23 10.66 -6.69
CA TRP A 18 0.57 10.75 -5.28
C TRP A 18 1.98 10.22 -5.04
N ILE A 19 2.70 10.77 -4.06
CA ILE A 19 4.05 10.31 -3.74
C ILE A 19 4.00 9.13 -2.79
N GLU A 20 3.17 9.22 -1.76
CA GLU A 20 3.06 8.17 -0.76
C GLU A 20 1.67 7.57 -0.82
N LEU A 21 1.58 6.24 -0.82
CA LEU A 21 0.33 5.53 -0.98
C LEU A 21 0.22 4.38 0.03
N ASP A 22 -1.00 4.12 0.49
CA ASP A 22 -1.30 3.00 1.38
C ASP A 22 -2.62 2.31 1.03
N CYS A 23 -2.82 1.11 1.58
CA CYS A 23 -4.05 0.35 1.45
C CYS A 23 -4.76 0.26 2.81
N TRP A 24 -6.09 0.36 2.74
CA TRP A 24 -7.01 0.26 3.84
C TRP A 24 -8.03 -0.83 3.54
N VAL A 25 -8.51 -1.50 4.57
CA VAL A 25 -9.37 -2.68 4.46
C VAL A 25 -10.30 -2.82 5.66
N ALA A 26 -11.47 -3.41 5.44
CA ALA A 26 -12.45 -3.81 6.44
C ALA A 26 -12.96 -5.23 6.10
N ASP A 27 -13.81 -5.81 6.94
CA ASP A 27 -14.44 -7.13 6.69
C ASP A 27 -13.42 -8.24 6.34
N VAL A 28 -12.30 -8.29 7.07
CA VAL A 28 -11.21 -9.22 6.79
C VAL A 28 -11.62 -10.65 7.14
N THR A 29 -11.35 -11.57 6.23
CA THR A 29 -11.64 -13.01 6.39
C THR A 29 -10.39 -13.86 6.23
N VAL A 30 -10.34 -14.97 6.96
CA VAL A 30 -9.37 -16.06 6.80
C VAL A 30 -10.14 -17.36 6.80
N ASP A 31 -9.91 -18.24 5.83
CA ASP A 31 -10.63 -19.52 5.70
C ASP A 31 -12.17 -19.36 5.68
N GLY A 32 -12.65 -18.26 5.09
CA GLY A 32 -14.08 -17.92 5.05
C GLY A 32 -14.68 -17.47 6.39
N ARG A 33 -13.86 -17.30 7.43
CA ARG A 33 -14.27 -16.77 8.74
C ARG A 33 -13.86 -15.31 8.87
N LEU A 34 -14.78 -14.47 9.32
CA LEU A 34 -14.52 -13.08 9.63
C LEU A 34 -13.57 -12.99 10.84
N VAL A 35 -12.42 -12.35 10.65
CA VAL A 35 -11.41 -12.12 11.70
C VAL A 35 -11.42 -10.68 12.21
N ASP A 36 -11.98 -9.75 11.43
CA ASP A 36 -12.28 -8.38 11.86
C ASP A 36 -13.72 -8.03 11.47
N SER A 37 -14.58 -7.88 12.48
CA SER A 37 -15.99 -7.54 12.29
C SER A 37 -16.26 -6.04 12.32
N ASN A 38 -15.23 -5.19 12.45
CA ASN A 38 -15.43 -3.75 12.35
C ASN A 38 -15.64 -3.39 10.86
N PRO A 39 -16.78 -2.76 10.51
CA PRO A 39 -17.06 -2.34 9.14
C PRO A 39 -16.23 -1.13 8.70
N GLU A 40 -15.51 -0.46 9.59
CA GLU A 40 -14.67 0.69 9.27
C GLU A 40 -13.40 0.26 8.55
N LEU A 41 -13.03 1.00 7.51
CA LEU A 41 -11.74 0.83 6.85
C LEU A 41 -10.62 1.15 7.85
N LYS A 42 -9.71 0.19 8.01
CA LYS A 42 -8.49 0.33 8.80
C LYS A 42 -7.29 0.23 7.90
N TYR A 43 -6.25 0.97 8.25
CA TYR A 43 -4.97 0.88 7.57
C TYR A 43 -4.38 -0.52 7.75
N ASP A 44 -3.92 -1.12 6.66
CA ASP A 44 -3.24 -2.41 6.68
C ASP A 44 -1.88 -2.30 5.97
N TRP A 45 -0.82 -2.33 6.79
CA TRP A 45 0.54 -2.17 6.33
C TRP A 45 1.04 -3.39 5.55
N GLN A 46 0.54 -4.59 5.86
CA GLN A 46 0.93 -5.84 5.21
C GLN A 46 0.33 -5.94 3.80
N LEU A 47 -0.94 -5.53 3.66
CA LEU A 47 -1.59 -5.34 2.37
C LEU A 47 -0.88 -4.27 1.56
N THR A 48 -0.49 -3.16 2.21
CA THR A 48 0.23 -2.06 1.55
C THR A 48 1.58 -2.51 0.98
N VAL A 49 2.41 -3.18 1.78
CA VAL A 49 3.74 -3.64 1.32
C VAL A 49 3.61 -4.66 0.19
N GLN A 50 2.69 -5.61 0.30
CA GLN A 50 2.47 -6.62 -0.75
C GLN A 50 1.92 -5.99 -2.04
N THR A 51 1.02 -5.02 -1.94
CA THR A 51 0.52 -4.26 -3.10
C THR A 51 1.65 -3.48 -3.77
N CYS A 52 2.50 -2.82 -2.97
CA CYS A 52 3.66 -2.07 -3.44
C CYS A 52 4.66 -2.97 -4.18
N GLN A 53 5.11 -4.05 -3.54
CA GLN A 53 6.11 -4.97 -4.08
C GLN A 53 5.62 -5.70 -5.33
N SER A 54 4.34 -6.09 -5.37
CA SER A 54 3.78 -6.86 -6.48
C SER A 54 3.54 -6.04 -7.75
N ASN A 55 3.22 -4.75 -7.61
CA ASN A 55 2.75 -3.94 -8.74
C ASN A 55 3.68 -2.77 -9.12
N TYR A 56 4.58 -2.34 -8.22
CA TYR A 56 5.36 -1.10 -8.38
C TYR A 56 6.86 -1.31 -8.24
N LYS A 57 7.36 -2.55 -8.45
CA LYS A 57 8.78 -2.85 -8.45
C LYS A 57 9.53 -1.96 -9.46
N GLY A 58 10.49 -1.18 -8.97
CA GLY A 58 11.26 -0.23 -9.79
C GLY A 58 10.57 1.11 -10.05
N LEU A 59 9.36 1.33 -9.52
CA LEU A 59 8.63 2.60 -9.57
C LEU A 59 8.40 3.20 -8.17
N ALA A 60 8.35 2.37 -7.14
CA ALA A 60 8.25 2.77 -5.76
C ALA A 60 8.99 1.79 -4.84
N ASN A 61 9.32 2.29 -3.64
CA ASN A 61 9.85 1.49 -2.55
C ASN A 61 8.89 1.56 -1.37
N TYR A 62 8.67 0.43 -0.70
CA TYR A 62 7.95 0.44 0.56
C TYR A 62 8.85 0.99 1.66
N ASP A 63 8.39 2.04 2.33
CA ASP A 63 9.03 2.65 3.49
C ASP A 63 8.42 2.04 4.76
N ASN A 64 9.19 1.19 5.46
CA ASN A 64 8.75 0.55 6.69
C ASN A 64 8.51 1.54 7.84
N GLY A 65 9.21 2.67 7.88
CA GLY A 65 9.06 3.68 8.93
C GLY A 65 7.73 4.43 8.80
N LYS A 66 7.28 4.67 7.58
CA LYS A 66 5.98 5.30 7.28
C LYS A 66 4.84 4.30 7.11
N GLY A 67 5.17 3.05 6.77
CA GLY A 67 4.22 2.05 6.33
C GLY A 67 3.63 2.31 4.93
N ARG A 68 4.32 3.07 4.08
CA ARG A 68 3.77 3.55 2.80
C ARG A 68 4.57 3.06 1.60
N CYS A 69 3.91 2.89 0.48
CA CYS A 69 4.56 2.77 -0.82
C CYS A 69 4.95 4.16 -1.31
N VAL A 70 6.24 4.45 -1.41
CA VAL A 70 6.76 5.77 -1.77
C VAL A 70 7.33 5.74 -3.18
N SER A 71 6.77 6.57 -4.06
CA SER A 71 7.26 6.77 -5.43
C SER A 71 8.73 7.17 -5.43
N ILE A 72 9.54 6.54 -6.29
CA ILE A 72 10.91 6.99 -6.54
C ILE A 72 10.96 8.15 -7.53
N ASN A 73 9.88 8.34 -8.30
CA ASN A 73 9.76 9.41 -9.28
C ASN A 73 9.06 10.63 -8.65
N PRO A 74 9.57 11.86 -8.86
CA PRO A 74 8.90 13.08 -8.40
C PRO A 74 7.50 13.31 -9.00
N ASP A 75 7.15 12.68 -10.12
CA ASP A 75 5.82 12.74 -10.72
C ASP A 75 4.77 11.89 -9.96
N GLY A 76 5.20 11.10 -8.99
CA GLY A 76 4.34 10.22 -8.20
C GLY A 76 3.78 9.03 -8.98
N LEU A 77 2.91 8.28 -8.31
CA LEU A 77 2.19 7.14 -8.87
C LEU A 77 0.71 7.48 -9.05
N SER A 78 0.10 6.86 -10.07
CA SER A 78 -1.34 6.97 -10.34
C SER A 78 -2.16 6.45 -9.16
N GLY A 79 -2.89 7.34 -8.49
CA GLY A 79 -3.87 7.00 -7.46
C GLY A 79 -4.93 6.01 -7.96
N PRO A 80 -5.60 6.25 -9.10
CA PRO A 80 -6.55 5.30 -9.68
C PRO A 80 -6.04 3.88 -9.82
N GLN A 81 -4.80 3.74 -10.30
CA GLN A 81 -4.19 2.42 -10.44
C GLN A 81 -3.89 1.79 -9.08
N TRP A 82 -3.40 2.59 -8.12
CA TRP A 82 -3.16 2.13 -6.76
C TRP A 82 -4.45 1.66 -6.07
N TRP A 83 -5.54 2.42 -6.16
CA TRP A 83 -6.85 2.06 -5.62
C TRP A 83 -7.33 0.72 -6.16
N ALA A 84 -7.27 0.53 -7.47
CA ALA A 84 -7.63 -0.73 -8.11
C ALA A 84 -6.73 -1.89 -7.66
N ASN A 85 -5.43 -1.65 -7.49
CA ASN A 85 -4.48 -2.66 -7.05
C ASN A 85 -4.69 -3.06 -5.58
N CYS A 86 -5.00 -2.14 -4.67
CA CYS A 86 -5.36 -2.47 -3.29
C CYS A 86 -6.61 -3.37 -3.24
N VAL A 87 -7.66 -3.03 -3.99
CA VAL A 87 -8.89 -3.84 -4.07
C VAL A 87 -8.59 -5.24 -4.62
N LYS A 88 -7.82 -5.31 -5.70
CA LYS A 88 -7.44 -6.58 -6.32
C LYS A 88 -6.58 -7.44 -5.39
N GLN A 89 -5.59 -6.85 -4.72
CA GLN A 89 -4.74 -7.57 -3.78
C GLN A 89 -5.54 -8.07 -2.57
N ALA A 90 -6.44 -7.26 -2.01
CA ALA A 90 -7.30 -7.66 -0.90
C ALA A 90 -8.24 -8.82 -1.27
N ALA A 91 -8.78 -8.83 -2.49
CA ALA A 91 -9.63 -9.91 -2.97
C ALA A 91 -8.86 -11.22 -3.25
N ASN A 92 -7.66 -11.11 -3.84
CA ASN A 92 -6.79 -12.25 -4.12
C ASN A 92 -6.22 -12.85 -2.83
N GLY A 93 -5.89 -11.97 -1.89
CA GLY A 93 -5.45 -12.24 -0.55
C GLY A 93 -4.04 -11.71 -0.27
N TRP A 94 -3.76 -11.42 0.99
CA TRP A 94 -2.45 -11.03 1.49
C TRP A 94 -2.09 -11.82 2.74
N TYR A 95 -0.83 -11.77 3.14
CA TYR A 95 -0.29 -12.56 4.25
C TYR A 95 0.39 -11.69 5.29
N ASP A 96 0.71 -12.30 6.43
CA ASP A 96 1.62 -11.69 7.38
C ASP A 96 2.96 -11.34 6.73
N VAL A 97 3.57 -10.26 7.20
CA VAL A 97 4.93 -9.87 6.80
C VAL A 97 5.78 -9.76 8.06
N ASP A 98 6.97 -10.34 8.03
CA ASP A 98 7.95 -10.19 9.10
C ASP A 98 8.44 -8.73 9.10
N PRO A 99 8.20 -7.95 10.17
CA PRO A 99 8.58 -6.54 10.20
C PRO A 99 10.10 -6.32 10.18
N SER A 100 10.91 -7.32 10.54
CA SER A 100 12.37 -7.21 10.57
C SER A 100 13.01 -7.48 9.20
N THR A 101 12.45 -8.43 8.45
CA THR A 101 13.02 -8.87 7.16
C THR A 101 12.22 -8.40 5.94
N GLY A 102 10.98 -7.97 6.14
CA GLY A 102 10.05 -7.63 5.06
C GLY A 102 9.55 -8.83 4.26
N ASN A 103 9.84 -10.06 4.73
CA ASN A 103 9.46 -11.29 4.05
C ASN A 103 8.02 -11.69 4.38
N ILE A 104 7.33 -12.25 3.38
CA ILE A 104 5.99 -12.81 3.56
C ILE A 104 6.06 -14.08 4.41
N VAL A 105 5.19 -14.17 5.42
CA VAL A 105 5.05 -15.29 6.35
C VAL A 105 3.73 -16.01 6.08
N ILE A 106 3.81 -17.20 5.48
CA ILE A 106 2.62 -18.01 5.15
C ILE A 106 2.39 -19.05 6.24
N LYS A 107 1.43 -18.79 7.14
CA LYS A 107 1.03 -19.72 8.22
C LYS A 107 -0.44 -20.16 8.14
N HIS A 108 -1.22 -19.50 7.30
CA HIS A 108 -2.64 -19.74 7.07
C HIS A 108 -2.95 -19.35 5.61
N ASN A 109 -4.18 -19.60 5.15
CA ASN A 109 -4.63 -19.07 3.86
C ASN A 109 -4.69 -17.55 3.90
N GLY A 110 -4.40 -16.88 2.79
CA GLY A 110 -4.29 -15.42 2.77
C GLY A 110 -5.54 -14.73 3.35
N TYR A 111 -5.31 -13.67 4.12
CA TYR A 111 -6.34 -12.71 4.50
C TYR A 111 -7.03 -12.22 3.24
N LYS A 112 -8.37 -12.16 3.24
CA LYS A 112 -9.16 -11.68 2.11
C LYS A 112 -10.18 -10.66 2.55
N SER A 113 -10.46 -9.70 1.69
CA SER A 113 -11.54 -8.74 1.88
C SER A 113 -12.11 -8.29 0.54
N SER A 114 -13.43 -8.08 0.52
CA SER A 114 -14.14 -7.41 -0.57
C SER A 114 -14.24 -5.89 -0.38
N LYS A 115 -13.79 -5.37 0.77
CA LYS A 115 -13.90 -3.97 1.17
C LYS A 115 -12.51 -3.41 1.45
N ALA A 116 -11.88 -2.93 0.39
CA ALA A 116 -10.58 -2.27 0.46
C ALA A 116 -10.58 -0.96 -0.33
N GLU A 117 -9.69 -0.07 0.04
CA GLU A 117 -9.50 1.25 -0.54
C GLU A 117 -8.01 1.56 -0.51
N GLY A 118 -7.47 2.17 -1.57
CA GLY A 118 -6.14 2.77 -1.46
C GLY A 118 -6.25 4.25 -1.13
N ARG A 119 -5.21 4.84 -0.56
CA ARG A 119 -5.13 6.30 -0.37
C ARG A 119 -3.80 6.81 -0.87
N GLY A 120 -3.78 8.11 -1.14
CA GLY A 120 -2.62 8.82 -1.66
C GLY A 120 -2.38 10.11 -0.90
N TYR A 121 -1.11 10.42 -0.70
CA TYR A 121 -0.64 11.55 0.08
C TYR A 121 0.44 12.29 -0.71
N ALA A 122 0.52 13.61 -0.47
CA ALA A 122 1.71 14.36 -0.85
C ALA A 122 2.90 13.87 -0.01
N TYR A 123 4.12 14.09 -0.50
CA TYR A 123 5.31 13.71 0.26
C TYR A 123 5.33 14.42 1.62
N SER A 124 5.43 13.65 2.70
CA SER A 124 5.67 14.13 4.06
C SER A 124 7.07 13.70 4.45
N GLY A 125 8.03 14.61 4.29
CA GLY A 125 9.46 14.36 4.57
C GLY A 125 9.73 13.89 6.00
#